data_AF-H3DGM4-F1
#
_entry.id   AF-H3DGM4-F1
#
_cell.length_a   1.000
_cell.length_b   1.000
_cell.length_c   1.000
_cell.angle_alpha   90.00
_cell.angle_beta   90.00
_cell.angle_gamma   90.00
#
_symmetry.space_group_name_H-M   'P 1'
#
loop_
_entity.id
_entity.type
_entity.pdbx_description
1 polymer ?
#
loop_
_entity_poly.entity_id
_entity_poly.type
_entity_poly.pdbx_seq_one_letter_code
_entity_poly.pdbx_strand_id
1 'polypeptide(L)'
;MGNVPDTVKHCLSYEQLVQDYPWLRRWLLEEKGVSHNTCTRQEYPKFVKVVEVGPRDGLQNEKEIVPTGVKIHLIDMLSEAGLPVIEATSFVSSKWVPQLADHTDVLRGIQKKPHVRYPVLTPNIQGFHNAVAAGAAEVAVFASVSETFSKKNINCSIDESMLRFQEVINAAKEQKIPVRGYISCALGCPYEGQMEPSKVAELAKRLYGMGCYEISLGDTIGVGTPGSMLKMLQKVMKEVPVNALAVHCHDTYGQALPNILTALQQGRGAFGNLIQAFHKLPTEIKKDLSNLIKTEDLRYTGLIYGFLGRGDGVNLAKVMEAGDFICYALQRKTNSKVAQAKYKTVL
;
A
#
# COMPACT_ATOMS: atom_id res chain seq x y z
N MET A 1 16.15 -42.17 -10.46
CA MET A 1 14.75 -42.65 -10.53
C MET A 1 14.14 -42.48 -9.15
N GLY A 2 12.98 -41.84 -9.06
CA GLY A 2 12.26 -41.61 -7.82
C GLY A 2 11.13 -40.63 -8.08
N ASN A 3 9.95 -41.17 -8.35
CA ASN A 3 8.75 -40.47 -8.81
C ASN A 3 8.35 -39.32 -7.89
N VAL A 4 8.04 -38.17 -8.49
CA VAL A 4 7.30 -37.08 -7.88
C VAL A 4 5.84 -37.54 -7.70
N PRO A 5 5.30 -37.64 -6.47
CA PRO A 5 3.90 -37.95 -6.26
C PRO A 5 3.01 -36.70 -6.44
N ASP A 6 1.80 -36.93 -6.95
CA ASP A 6 0.75 -35.97 -7.32
C ASP A 6 0.21 -35.03 -6.20
N THR A 7 0.87 -34.92 -5.05
CA THR A 7 0.45 -34.07 -3.92
C THR A 7 0.88 -32.61 -4.04
N VAL A 8 1.61 -32.26 -5.10
CA VAL A 8 1.97 -30.88 -5.52
C VAL A 8 0.76 -30.12 -6.11
N LYS A 9 -0.48 -30.60 -5.98
CA LYS A 9 -1.65 -30.11 -6.74
C LYS A 9 -2.73 -29.30 -6.02
N HIS A 10 -2.65 -28.97 -4.73
CA HIS A 10 -3.70 -28.10 -4.13
C HIS A 10 -3.16 -27.02 -3.21
N CYS A 11 -3.55 -25.78 -3.53
CA CYS A 11 -3.26 -24.54 -2.82
C CYS A 11 -3.50 -24.67 -1.31
N LEU A 12 -2.50 -24.25 -0.52
CA LEU A 12 -2.40 -24.43 0.93
C LEU A 12 -3.71 -24.14 1.67
N SER A 13 -4.37 -25.21 2.10
CA SER A 13 -5.56 -25.17 2.92
C SER A 13 -5.19 -24.83 4.37
N TYR A 14 -6.18 -24.43 5.17
CA TYR A 14 -6.08 -24.20 6.62
C TYR A 14 -5.47 -25.40 7.36
N GLU A 15 -5.69 -26.61 6.85
CA GLU A 15 -5.15 -27.85 7.43
C GLU A 15 -3.64 -27.95 7.23
N GLN A 16 -3.11 -27.44 6.11
CA GLN A 16 -1.69 -27.48 5.80
C GLN A 16 -0.88 -26.48 6.63
N LEU A 17 -1.45 -25.29 6.86
CA LEU A 17 -0.92 -24.29 7.80
C LEU A 17 -0.86 -24.82 9.24
N VAL A 18 -1.86 -25.60 9.65
CA VAL A 18 -1.91 -26.25 10.96
C VAL A 18 -0.91 -27.41 11.08
N GLN A 19 -0.61 -28.09 9.97
CA GLN A 19 0.40 -29.15 9.90
C GLN A 19 1.83 -28.61 9.94
N ASP A 20 2.12 -27.57 9.15
CA ASP A 20 3.45 -26.96 9.04
C ASP A 20 3.81 -26.12 10.29
N TYR A 21 2.79 -25.61 10.99
CA TYR A 21 2.94 -24.84 12.23
C TYR A 21 2.05 -25.41 13.35
N PRO A 22 2.41 -26.55 13.97
CA PRO A 22 1.58 -27.21 14.99
C PRO A 22 1.24 -26.33 16.19
N TRP A 23 2.10 -25.35 16.52
CA TRP A 23 1.87 -24.34 17.56
C TRP A 23 0.71 -23.39 17.23
N LEU A 24 0.46 -23.12 15.95
CA LEU A 24 -0.60 -22.21 15.48
C LEU A 24 -1.98 -22.77 15.80
N ARG A 25 -2.17 -24.09 15.64
CA ARG A 25 -3.42 -24.77 16.00
C ARG A 25 -3.71 -24.64 17.49
N ARG A 26 -2.68 -24.87 18.32
CA ARG A 26 -2.78 -24.80 19.78
C ARG A 26 -3.12 -23.37 20.23
N TRP A 27 -2.42 -22.39 19.69
CA TRP A 27 -2.65 -20.97 19.97
C TRP A 27 -4.05 -20.50 19.54
N LEU A 28 -4.52 -20.86 18.34
CA LEU A 28 -5.89 -20.55 17.88
C LEU A 28 -6.98 -21.23 18.71
N LEU A 29 -6.71 -22.42 19.26
CA LEU A 29 -7.63 -23.12 20.17
C LEU A 29 -7.62 -22.50 21.57
N GLU A 30 -6.45 -22.06 22.05
CA GLU A 30 -6.30 -21.35 23.32
C GLU A 30 -7.01 -19.98 23.27
N GLU A 31 -6.90 -19.20 22.18
CA GLU A 31 -7.71 -17.97 22.01
C GLU A 31 -9.22 -18.23 21.95
N LYS A 32 -9.64 -19.35 21.35
CA LYS A 32 -11.07 -19.76 21.33
C LYS A 32 -11.55 -20.32 22.68
N GLY A 33 -10.64 -20.75 23.55
CA GLY A 33 -10.93 -21.35 24.85
C GLY A 33 -11.05 -20.33 26.00
N VAL A 34 -10.67 -19.07 25.80
CA VAL A 34 -10.84 -18.01 26.80
C VAL A 34 -12.30 -17.53 26.82
N SER A 35 -13.09 -18.19 27.65
CA SER A 35 -14.29 -17.69 28.36
C SER A 35 -15.12 -16.61 27.64
N HIS A 36 -16.19 -17.06 26.99
CA HIS A 36 -17.31 -16.28 26.45
C HIS A 36 -18.13 -15.52 27.51
N ASN A 37 -17.54 -14.53 28.19
CA ASN A 37 -18.33 -13.50 28.88
C ASN A 37 -17.60 -12.15 28.74
N THR A 38 -18.18 -11.26 27.94
CA THR A 38 -17.81 -9.85 27.66
C THR A 38 -16.74 -9.51 26.62
N CYS A 39 -16.26 -10.43 25.80
CA CYS A 39 -15.49 -10.04 24.61
C CYS A 39 -16.42 -10.02 23.38
N THR A 40 -16.93 -8.84 23.02
CA THR A 40 -17.58 -8.63 21.71
C THR A 40 -16.63 -9.16 20.64
N ARG A 41 -17.04 -10.19 19.89
CA ARG A 41 -16.28 -10.72 18.75
C ARG A 41 -15.85 -9.53 17.91
N GLN A 42 -14.54 -9.25 17.85
CA GLN A 42 -14.06 -8.06 17.15
C GLN A 42 -14.31 -8.27 15.65
N GLU A 43 -15.37 -7.65 15.13
CA GLU A 43 -15.74 -7.76 13.73
C GLU A 43 -14.83 -6.84 12.90
N TYR A 44 -13.91 -7.43 12.16
CA TYR A 44 -13.11 -6.77 11.13
C TYR A 44 -13.89 -6.69 9.81
N PRO A 45 -13.52 -5.79 8.87
CA PRO A 45 -14.10 -5.83 7.53
C PRO A 45 -13.90 -7.21 6.90
N LYS A 46 -14.94 -7.68 6.18
CA LYS A 46 -14.91 -9.00 5.51
C LYS A 46 -13.88 -9.08 4.36
N PHE A 47 -13.48 -7.92 3.84
CA PHE A 47 -12.54 -7.81 2.73
C PHE A 47 -11.69 -6.54 2.87
N VAL A 48 -10.41 -6.66 2.53
CA VAL A 48 -9.42 -5.59 2.53
C VAL A 48 -8.77 -5.60 1.14
N LYS A 49 -8.85 -4.49 0.40
CA LYS A 49 -8.12 -4.34 -0.86
C LYS A 49 -6.71 -3.93 -0.51
N VAL A 50 -5.73 -4.65 -1.04
CA VAL A 50 -4.33 -4.27 -0.90
C VAL A 50 -3.93 -3.43 -2.10
N VAL A 51 -3.25 -2.31 -1.86
CA VAL A 51 -2.61 -1.54 -2.93
C VAL A 51 -1.10 -1.68 -2.81
N GLU A 52 -0.51 -2.38 -3.77
CA GLU A 52 0.93 -2.60 -3.84
C GLU A 52 1.60 -1.36 -4.44
N VAL A 53 2.52 -0.73 -3.71
CA VAL A 53 3.25 0.46 -4.16
C VAL A 53 4.75 0.23 -4.28
N GLY A 54 5.22 -1.01 -4.10
CA GLY A 54 6.60 -1.42 -4.29
C GLY A 54 7.21 -0.95 -5.62
N PRO A 55 6.57 -1.15 -6.79
CA PRO A 55 7.12 -0.73 -8.08
C PRO A 55 7.28 0.78 -8.26
N ARG A 56 6.45 1.60 -7.59
CA ARG A 56 6.55 3.07 -7.61
C ARG A 56 7.20 3.62 -6.36
N ASP A 57 6.44 3.74 -5.27
CA ASP A 57 6.87 4.35 -4.02
C ASP A 57 8.04 3.60 -3.40
N GLY A 58 8.06 2.28 -3.62
CA GLY A 58 9.16 1.46 -3.18
C GLY A 58 10.46 1.78 -3.91
N LEU A 59 10.49 1.59 -5.23
CA LEU A 59 11.67 1.82 -6.08
C LEU A 59 12.11 3.29 -6.14
N GLN A 60 11.19 4.24 -6.02
CA GLN A 60 11.49 5.67 -5.96
C GLN A 60 12.45 6.01 -4.82
N ASN A 61 12.30 5.32 -3.69
CA ASN A 61 13.10 5.51 -2.50
C ASN A 61 14.26 4.50 -2.43
N GLU A 62 14.71 3.94 -3.57
CA GLU A 62 15.92 3.13 -3.64
C GLU A 62 17.12 3.94 -4.12
N LYS A 63 18.30 3.61 -3.58
CA LYS A 63 19.57 4.18 -4.06
C LYS A 63 19.87 3.68 -5.46
N GLU A 64 19.66 2.39 -5.65
CA GLU A 64 20.06 1.66 -6.84
C GLU A 64 18.91 1.71 -7.85
N ILE A 65 19.22 2.16 -9.06
CA ILE A 65 18.26 2.19 -10.16
C ILE A 65 18.25 0.82 -10.82
N VAL A 66 17.12 0.12 -10.74
CA VAL A 66 16.93 -1.15 -11.45
C VAL A 66 16.58 -0.91 -12.92
N PRO A 67 17.01 -1.79 -13.85
CA PRO A 67 16.67 -1.69 -15.27
C PRO A 67 15.17 -1.75 -15.53
N THR A 68 14.71 -1.11 -16.62
CA THR A 68 13.29 -1.08 -17.04
C THR A 68 12.65 -2.48 -17.09
N GLY A 69 13.36 -3.45 -17.67
CA GLY A 69 12.88 -4.84 -17.77
C GLY A 69 12.65 -5.51 -16.41
N VAL A 70 13.44 -5.15 -15.39
CA VAL A 70 13.26 -5.64 -14.01
C VAL A 70 11.97 -5.05 -13.41
N LYS A 71 11.69 -3.77 -13.63
CA LYS A 71 10.46 -3.11 -13.16
C LYS A 71 9.21 -3.72 -13.79
N ILE A 72 9.25 -3.92 -15.11
CA ILE A 72 8.15 -4.56 -15.86
C ILE A 72 7.91 -5.96 -15.31
N HIS A 73 8.96 -6.78 -15.21
CA HIS A 73 8.83 -8.15 -14.72
C HIS A 73 8.26 -8.19 -13.29
N LEU A 74 8.70 -7.28 -12.42
CA LEU A 74 8.17 -7.19 -11.07
C LEU A 74 6.65 -6.92 -11.06
N ILE A 75 6.17 -5.95 -11.84
CA ILE A 75 4.74 -5.60 -11.92
C ILE A 75 3.94 -6.78 -12.48
N ASP A 76 4.48 -7.49 -13.46
CA ASP A 76 3.84 -8.67 -14.03
C ASP A 76 3.73 -9.81 -13.00
N MET A 77 4.81 -10.10 -12.26
CA MET A 77 4.79 -11.09 -11.16
C MET A 77 3.75 -10.75 -10.10
N LEU A 78 3.68 -9.48 -9.68
CA LEU A 78 2.70 -8.99 -8.72
C LEU A 78 1.25 -9.11 -9.25
N SER A 79 1.06 -8.89 -10.55
CA SER A 79 -0.24 -9.08 -11.21
C SER A 79 -0.65 -10.55 -11.18
N GLU A 80 0.27 -11.47 -11.44
CA GLU A 80 0.05 -12.92 -11.36
C GLU A 80 -0.09 -13.44 -9.94
N ALA A 81 0.37 -12.67 -8.96
CA ALA A 81 0.12 -12.89 -7.54
C ALA A 81 -1.30 -12.48 -7.12
N GLY A 82 -2.15 -11.97 -8.03
CA GLY A 82 -3.56 -11.68 -7.77
C GLY A 82 -3.80 -10.37 -7.02
N LEU A 83 -2.82 -9.46 -6.96
CA LEU A 83 -3.00 -8.14 -6.37
C LEU A 83 -3.99 -7.32 -7.22
N PRO A 84 -5.05 -6.74 -6.62
CA PRO A 84 -6.09 -6.04 -7.38
C PRO A 84 -5.68 -4.63 -7.83
N VAL A 85 -4.67 -4.05 -7.19
CA VAL A 85 -4.14 -2.71 -7.51
C VAL A 85 -2.63 -2.69 -7.30
N ILE A 86 -1.89 -2.30 -8.33
CA ILE A 86 -0.43 -2.19 -8.31
C ILE A 86 -0.06 -0.81 -8.85
N GLU A 87 0.48 0.06 -8.02
CA GLU A 87 0.95 1.37 -8.45
C GLU A 87 2.23 1.20 -9.27
N ALA A 88 2.10 1.39 -10.59
CA ALA A 88 3.09 0.94 -11.55
C ALA A 88 4.31 1.87 -11.62
N THR A 89 4.08 3.19 -11.63
CA THR A 89 5.15 4.19 -11.79
C THR A 89 4.65 5.61 -11.52
N SER A 90 5.50 6.61 -11.73
CA SER A 90 5.22 8.04 -11.54
C SER A 90 5.69 8.85 -12.75
N PHE A 91 4.80 9.67 -13.31
CA PHE A 91 5.10 10.63 -14.37
C PHE A 91 5.60 11.96 -13.77
N VAL A 92 6.60 11.84 -12.91
CA VAL A 92 7.39 12.95 -12.35
C VAL A 92 8.57 13.27 -13.28
N SER A 93 9.19 14.42 -13.07
CA SER A 93 10.40 14.77 -13.82
C SER A 93 11.56 13.85 -13.44
N SER A 94 12.14 13.20 -14.46
CA SER A 94 13.30 12.31 -14.37
C SER A 94 14.54 13.00 -13.79
N LYS A 95 14.61 14.34 -13.87
CA LYS A 95 15.67 15.13 -13.24
C LYS A 95 15.62 15.05 -11.71
N TRP A 96 14.42 15.03 -11.14
CA TRP A 96 14.24 15.01 -9.67
C TRP A 96 14.15 13.58 -9.13
N VAL A 97 13.59 12.65 -9.92
CA VAL A 97 13.41 11.25 -9.53
C VAL A 97 13.96 10.35 -10.64
N PRO A 98 15.28 10.17 -10.75
CA PRO A 98 15.89 9.37 -11.81
C PRO A 98 15.49 7.88 -11.74
N GLN A 99 15.13 7.39 -10.56
CA GLN A 99 14.64 6.02 -10.34
C GLN A 99 13.42 5.68 -11.19
N LEU A 100 12.60 6.68 -11.56
CA LEU A 100 11.36 6.50 -12.32
C LEU A 100 11.43 7.16 -13.71
N ALA A 101 12.63 7.46 -14.21
CA ALA A 101 12.82 8.13 -15.50
C ALA A 101 12.24 7.35 -16.70
N ASP A 102 12.13 6.03 -16.57
CA ASP A 102 11.61 5.09 -17.57
C ASP A 102 10.09 4.86 -17.43
N HIS A 103 9.36 5.74 -16.73
CA HIS A 103 7.92 5.60 -16.43
C HIS A 103 7.06 5.26 -17.67
N THR A 104 7.36 5.86 -18.82
CA THR A 104 6.61 5.62 -20.07
C THR A 104 6.82 4.19 -20.57
N ASP A 105 8.06 3.72 -20.57
CA ASP A 105 8.42 2.39 -21.06
C ASP A 105 7.92 1.30 -20.11
N VAL A 106 7.99 1.55 -18.80
CA VAL A 106 7.42 0.65 -17.79
C VAL A 106 5.90 0.50 -18.00
N LEU A 107 5.15 1.60 -18.07
CA LEU A 107 3.68 1.52 -18.20
C LEU A 107 3.22 0.88 -19.51
N ARG A 108 3.99 1.06 -20.60
CA ARG A 108 3.71 0.43 -21.89
C ARG A 108 4.13 -1.04 -21.93
N GLY A 109 5.18 -1.41 -21.19
CA GLY A 109 5.77 -2.74 -21.22
C GLY A 109 5.07 -3.78 -20.35
N ILE A 110 4.32 -3.37 -19.32
CA ILE A 110 3.61 -4.29 -18.44
C ILE A 110 2.43 -5.00 -19.12
N GLN A 111 2.19 -6.25 -18.72
CA GLN A 111 1.04 -7.02 -19.15
C GLN A 111 -0.20 -6.65 -18.32
N LYS A 112 -1.01 -5.73 -18.84
CA LYS A 112 -2.24 -5.28 -18.17
C LYS A 112 -3.25 -6.43 -18.06
N LYS A 113 -3.42 -6.97 -16.85
CA LYS A 113 -4.43 -8.00 -16.57
C LYS A 113 -5.81 -7.34 -16.34
N PRO A 114 -6.93 -7.88 -16.88
CA PRO A 114 -8.25 -7.25 -16.77
C PRO A 114 -8.79 -7.03 -15.35
N HIS A 115 -8.29 -7.80 -14.37
CA HIS A 115 -8.72 -7.75 -12.97
C HIS A 115 -7.81 -6.89 -12.08
N VAL A 116 -6.80 -6.23 -12.66
CA VAL A 116 -5.80 -5.44 -11.93
C VAL A 116 -5.82 -4.00 -12.42
N ARG A 117 -5.80 -3.06 -11.48
CA ARG A 117 -5.64 -1.63 -11.79
C ARG A 117 -4.19 -1.22 -11.60
N TYR A 118 -3.70 -0.39 -12.51
CA TYR A 118 -2.32 0.08 -12.54
C TYR A 118 -2.24 1.61 -12.39
N PRO A 119 -2.60 2.17 -11.22
CA PRO A 119 -2.52 3.61 -11.02
C PRO A 119 -1.09 4.12 -11.20
N VAL A 120 -0.96 5.34 -11.71
CA VAL A 120 0.32 6.05 -11.83
C VAL A 120 0.23 7.44 -11.25
N LEU A 121 1.31 7.91 -10.64
CA LEU A 121 1.33 9.24 -10.01
C LEU A 121 1.52 10.33 -11.07
N THR A 122 0.70 11.38 -11.03
CA THR A 122 0.72 12.51 -11.98
C THR A 122 0.72 13.84 -11.19
N PRO A 123 1.91 14.39 -10.85
CA PRO A 123 2.02 15.58 -9.99
C PRO A 123 1.49 16.88 -10.62
N ASN A 124 1.33 16.91 -11.94
CA ASN A 124 0.95 18.10 -12.70
C ASN A 124 0.31 17.69 -14.03
N ILE A 125 -0.26 18.67 -14.74
CA ILE A 125 -1.00 18.45 -15.98
C ILE A 125 -0.14 17.85 -17.11
N GLN A 126 1.15 18.22 -17.20
CA GLN A 126 2.05 17.63 -18.18
C GLN A 126 2.31 16.13 -17.91
N GLY A 127 2.55 15.79 -16.64
CA GLY A 127 2.68 14.39 -16.19
C GLY A 127 1.41 13.59 -16.47
N PHE A 128 0.24 14.19 -16.26
CA PHE A 128 -1.05 13.60 -16.60
C PHE A 128 -1.17 13.30 -18.10
N HIS A 129 -0.92 14.27 -18.99
CA HIS A 129 -0.97 14.04 -20.43
C HIS A 129 -0.01 12.94 -20.90
N ASN A 130 1.20 12.91 -20.34
CA ASN A 130 2.17 11.86 -20.63
C ASN A 130 1.69 10.48 -20.15
N ALA A 131 1.07 10.42 -18.97
CA ALA A 131 0.49 9.19 -18.43
C ALA A 131 -0.63 8.65 -19.31
N VAL A 132 -1.55 9.52 -19.75
CA VAL A 132 -2.63 9.17 -20.68
C VAL A 132 -2.06 8.67 -22.01
N ALA A 133 -1.06 9.36 -22.58
CA ALA A 133 -0.39 8.95 -23.82
C ALA A 133 0.39 7.61 -23.69
N ALA A 134 0.71 7.20 -22.47
CA ALA A 134 1.28 5.88 -22.16
C ALA A 134 0.21 4.82 -21.83
N GLY A 135 -1.07 5.20 -21.85
CA GLY A 135 -2.21 4.31 -21.64
C GLY A 135 -2.57 4.09 -20.16
N ALA A 136 -2.36 5.10 -19.31
CA ALA A 136 -2.85 5.09 -17.93
C ALA A 136 -4.39 5.09 -17.90
N ALA A 137 -4.97 4.18 -17.13
CA ALA A 137 -6.42 4.07 -16.93
C ALA A 137 -6.86 4.53 -15.53
N GLU A 138 -5.91 4.85 -14.65
CA GLU A 138 -6.12 5.42 -13.32
C GLU A 138 -4.88 6.26 -12.98
N VAL A 139 -5.08 7.43 -12.38
CA VAL A 139 -3.99 8.33 -11.99
C VAL A 139 -4.11 8.72 -10.52
N ALA A 140 -3.04 9.26 -9.96
CA ALA A 140 -3.04 9.74 -8.59
C ALA A 140 -2.36 11.10 -8.42
N VAL A 141 -2.87 11.90 -7.49
CA VAL A 141 -2.28 13.16 -7.03
C VAL A 141 -1.88 13.02 -5.56
N PHE A 142 -0.92 13.84 -5.10
CA PHE A 142 -0.45 13.77 -3.72
C PHE A 142 -0.35 15.16 -3.10
N ALA A 143 -1.05 15.37 -1.99
CA ALA A 143 -0.95 16.55 -1.16
C ALA A 143 -0.21 16.22 0.14
N SER A 144 0.13 17.24 0.92
CA SER A 144 0.66 17.11 2.28
C SER A 144 -0.10 18.04 3.22
N VAL A 145 -0.25 17.63 4.48
CA VAL A 145 -0.86 18.45 5.53
C VAL A 145 0.13 19.49 6.09
N SER A 146 1.43 19.36 5.78
CA SER A 146 2.47 20.29 6.24
C SER A 146 2.94 21.22 5.11
N GLU A 147 2.92 22.52 5.40
CA GLU A 147 3.42 23.57 4.50
C GLU A 147 4.91 23.42 4.22
N THR A 148 5.70 23.14 5.26
CA THR A 148 7.15 22.93 5.14
C THR A 148 7.46 21.69 4.32
N PHE A 149 6.69 20.61 4.51
CA PHE A 149 6.84 19.40 3.72
C PHE A 149 6.47 19.64 2.25
N SER A 150 5.37 20.34 1.97
CA SER A 150 4.97 20.72 0.62
C SER A 150 6.06 21.57 -0.06
N LYS A 151 6.53 22.64 0.58
CA LYS A 151 7.58 23.51 0.05
C LYS A 151 8.88 22.75 -0.21
N LYS A 152 9.29 21.84 0.67
CA LYS A 152 10.54 21.07 0.48
C LYS A 152 10.43 19.99 -0.60
N ASN A 153 9.27 19.39 -0.81
CA ASN A 153 9.11 18.29 -1.77
C ASN A 153 8.66 18.73 -3.16
N ILE A 154 7.80 19.74 -3.25
CA ILE A 154 7.21 20.20 -4.52
C ILE A 154 7.35 21.71 -4.77
N ASN A 155 8.08 22.42 -3.89
CA ASN A 155 8.39 23.85 -4.02
C ASN A 155 7.16 24.75 -4.22
N CYS A 156 6.06 24.43 -3.53
CA CYS A 156 4.84 25.24 -3.50
C CYS A 156 4.10 25.07 -2.16
N SER A 157 3.19 25.99 -1.86
CA SER A 157 2.28 25.88 -0.72
C SER A 157 1.25 24.76 -0.92
N ILE A 158 0.50 24.42 0.13
CA ILE A 158 -0.60 23.45 0.03
C ILE A 158 -1.66 23.98 -0.95
N ASP A 159 -2.07 25.25 -0.83
CA ASP A 159 -3.10 25.81 -1.71
C ASP A 159 -2.67 25.90 -3.18
N GLU A 160 -1.40 26.24 -3.44
CA GLU A 160 -0.84 26.19 -4.80
C GLU A 160 -0.84 24.76 -5.36
N SER A 161 -0.52 23.76 -4.54
CA SER A 161 -0.58 22.36 -4.95
C SER A 161 -2.02 21.93 -5.29
N MET A 162 -3.00 22.40 -4.51
CA MET A 162 -4.41 22.10 -4.72
C MET A 162 -4.95 22.70 -6.02
N LEU A 163 -4.50 23.90 -6.41
CA LEU A 163 -4.82 24.48 -7.71
C LEU A 163 -4.28 23.63 -8.87
N ARG A 164 -3.03 23.17 -8.77
CA ARG A 164 -2.43 22.25 -9.77
C ARG A 164 -3.17 20.92 -9.84
N PHE A 165 -3.61 20.37 -8.71
CA PHE A 165 -4.40 19.14 -8.69
C PHE A 165 -5.79 19.34 -9.28
N GLN A 166 -6.40 20.52 -9.14
CA GLN A 166 -7.69 20.82 -9.76
C GLN A 166 -7.61 20.69 -11.28
N GLU A 167 -6.54 21.19 -11.90
CA GLU A 167 -6.33 21.05 -13.35
C GLU A 167 -6.25 19.58 -13.76
N VAL A 168 -5.46 18.78 -13.05
CA VAL A 168 -5.31 17.34 -13.30
C VAL A 168 -6.64 16.60 -13.11
N ILE A 169 -7.36 16.87 -12.02
CA ILE A 169 -8.63 16.21 -11.71
C ILE A 169 -9.71 16.57 -12.74
N ASN A 170 -9.77 17.84 -13.17
CA ASN A 170 -10.71 18.27 -14.20
C ASN A 170 -10.43 17.57 -15.54
N ALA A 171 -9.17 17.56 -15.98
CA ALA A 171 -8.78 16.89 -17.22
C ALA A 171 -9.02 15.37 -17.17
N ALA A 172 -8.76 14.74 -16.02
CA ALA A 172 -9.05 13.33 -15.79
C ALA A 172 -10.56 13.04 -15.84
N LYS A 173 -11.38 13.92 -15.27
CA LYS A 173 -12.84 13.81 -15.29
C LYS A 173 -13.41 13.89 -16.70
N GLU A 174 -12.90 14.79 -17.53
CA GLU A 174 -13.28 14.90 -18.95
C GLU A 174 -13.01 13.60 -19.73
N GLN A 175 -11.92 12.92 -19.39
CA GLN A 175 -11.51 11.65 -20.00
C GLN A 175 -12.04 10.41 -19.27
N LYS A 176 -12.86 10.59 -18.22
CA LYS A 176 -13.39 9.51 -17.37
C LYS A 176 -12.31 8.63 -16.72
N ILE A 177 -11.15 9.22 -16.44
CA ILE A 177 -10.04 8.55 -15.75
C ILE A 177 -10.20 8.80 -14.24
N PRO A 178 -10.34 7.75 -13.41
CA PRO A 178 -10.41 7.90 -11.97
C PRO A 178 -9.12 8.48 -11.40
N VAL A 179 -9.26 9.39 -10.43
CA VAL A 179 -8.14 10.00 -9.71
C VAL A 179 -8.17 9.56 -8.25
N ARG A 180 -7.03 9.08 -7.77
CA ARG A 180 -6.79 8.79 -6.36
C ARG A 180 -6.03 9.94 -5.70
N GLY A 181 -6.41 10.29 -4.47
CA GLY A 181 -5.71 11.31 -3.68
C GLY A 181 -4.82 10.68 -2.62
N TYR A 182 -3.59 11.16 -2.47
CA TYR A 182 -2.72 10.86 -1.32
C TYR A 182 -2.57 12.08 -0.43
N ILE A 183 -2.53 11.86 0.88
CA ILE A 183 -2.22 12.88 1.89
C ILE A 183 -1.01 12.41 2.68
N SER A 184 0.12 13.09 2.49
CA SER A 184 1.33 12.87 3.27
C SER A 184 1.27 13.58 4.63
N CYS A 185 2.08 13.10 5.57
CA CYS A 185 2.21 13.62 6.93
C CYS A 185 0.92 13.55 7.77
N ALA A 186 0.00 12.63 7.49
CA ALA A 186 -1.27 12.55 8.19
C ALA A 186 -1.13 12.29 9.70
N LEU A 187 -0.06 11.61 10.13
CA LEU A 187 0.22 11.30 11.54
C LEU A 187 1.46 12.01 12.10
N GLY A 188 2.10 12.87 11.32
CA GLY A 188 3.30 13.60 11.73
C GLY A 188 4.11 14.10 10.53
N CYS A 189 4.81 15.21 10.74
CA CYS A 189 5.71 15.83 9.77
C CYS A 189 7.15 15.80 10.30
N PRO A 190 8.15 15.46 9.48
CA PRO A 190 9.56 15.47 9.90
C PRO A 190 10.11 16.88 10.21
N TYR A 191 9.38 17.93 9.86
CA TYR A 191 9.80 19.33 10.05
C TYR A 191 8.95 20.06 11.08
N GLU A 192 7.64 19.84 11.08
CA GLU A 192 6.68 20.56 11.94
C GLU A 192 6.21 19.71 13.13
N GLY A 193 6.59 18.43 13.19
CA GLY A 193 6.21 17.54 14.27
C GLY A 193 4.76 17.08 14.16
N GLN A 194 4.02 17.16 15.27
CA GLN A 194 2.66 16.62 15.36
C GLN A 194 1.69 17.41 14.47
N MET A 195 0.88 16.67 13.69
CA MET A 195 -0.13 17.24 12.82
C MET A 195 -1.52 17.17 13.47
N GLU A 196 -2.28 18.25 13.35
CA GLU A 196 -3.65 18.34 13.85
C GLU A 196 -4.61 17.49 12.98
N PRO A 197 -5.34 16.52 13.56
CA PRO A 197 -6.32 15.70 12.83
C PRO A 197 -7.35 16.47 11.99
N SER A 198 -7.74 17.67 12.44
CA SER A 198 -8.67 18.54 11.71
C SER A 198 -8.11 19.01 10.37
N LYS A 199 -6.81 19.32 10.29
CA LYS A 199 -6.15 19.70 9.03
C LYS A 199 -6.13 18.54 8.03
N VAL A 200 -5.92 17.32 8.52
CA VAL A 200 -6.00 16.10 7.70
C VAL A 200 -7.42 15.93 7.14
N ALA A 201 -8.44 16.10 7.98
CA ALA A 201 -9.85 15.99 7.58
C ALA A 201 -10.26 17.05 6.56
N GLU A 202 -9.83 18.31 6.75
CA GLU A 202 -10.08 19.39 5.80
C GLU A 202 -9.47 19.10 4.42
N LEU A 203 -8.20 18.68 4.38
CA LEU A 203 -7.53 18.36 3.13
C LEU A 203 -8.14 17.14 2.43
N ALA A 204 -8.52 16.11 3.20
CA ALA A 204 -9.23 14.94 2.68
C ALA A 204 -10.59 15.31 2.07
N LYS A 205 -11.35 16.16 2.76
CA LYS A 205 -12.63 16.69 2.27
C LYS A 205 -12.44 17.46 0.96
N ARG A 206 -11.42 18.31 0.89
CA ARG A 206 -11.11 19.08 -0.33
C ARG A 206 -10.81 18.15 -1.50
N LEU A 207 -9.85 17.22 -1.35
CA LEU A 207 -9.50 16.28 -2.41
C LEU A 207 -10.69 15.41 -2.86
N TYR A 208 -11.48 14.91 -1.90
CA TYR A 208 -12.67 14.12 -2.21
C TYR A 208 -13.71 14.96 -2.97
N GLY A 209 -13.98 16.18 -2.51
CA GLY A 209 -14.91 17.12 -3.15
C GLY A 209 -14.48 17.57 -4.55
N MET A 210 -13.17 17.59 -4.84
CA MET A 210 -12.65 17.89 -6.18
C MET A 210 -12.92 16.77 -7.18
N GLY A 211 -13.11 15.53 -6.72
CA GLY A 211 -13.40 14.37 -7.57
C GLY A 211 -12.47 13.17 -7.37
N CYS A 212 -11.58 13.19 -6.38
CA CYS A 212 -10.83 11.97 -6.03
C CYS A 212 -11.79 10.91 -5.50
N TYR A 213 -11.79 9.72 -6.11
CA TYR A 213 -12.71 8.65 -5.72
C TYR A 213 -12.33 8.01 -4.38
N GLU A 214 -11.05 8.14 -3.99
CA GLU A 214 -10.48 7.53 -2.81
C GLU A 214 -9.28 8.34 -2.30
N ILE A 215 -9.16 8.48 -0.98
CA ILE A 215 -8.13 9.26 -0.28
C ILE A 215 -7.28 8.34 0.60
N SER A 216 -5.98 8.28 0.32
CA SER A 216 -4.98 7.58 1.11
C SER A 216 -4.34 8.49 2.15
N LEU A 217 -4.47 8.12 3.42
CA LEU A 217 -3.98 8.85 4.58
C LEU A 217 -2.62 8.28 4.99
N GLY A 218 -1.56 9.02 4.68
CA GLY A 218 -0.17 8.58 4.80
C GLY A 218 0.51 8.99 6.10
N ASP A 219 0.91 8.01 6.92
CA ASP A 219 1.96 8.18 7.93
C ASP A 219 3.32 8.09 7.25
N THR A 220 3.74 9.18 6.61
CA THR A 220 4.92 9.23 5.72
C THR A 220 6.26 8.97 6.41
N ILE A 221 6.32 9.12 7.73
CA ILE A 221 7.55 8.94 8.51
C ILE A 221 7.43 7.83 9.56
N GLY A 222 6.28 7.15 9.63
CA GLY A 222 6.06 5.98 10.47
C GLY A 222 6.02 6.26 11.97
N VAL A 223 5.81 7.54 12.35
CA VAL A 223 5.79 7.98 13.77
C VAL A 223 4.40 7.85 14.40
N GLY A 224 3.39 7.56 13.58
CA GLY A 224 2.03 7.37 14.05
C GLY A 224 1.93 6.23 15.03
N THR A 225 1.02 6.34 16.00
CA THR A 225 0.69 5.30 16.96
C THR A 225 -0.80 4.96 16.85
N PRO A 226 -1.26 3.81 17.37
CA PRO A 226 -2.68 3.48 17.39
C PRO A 226 -3.57 4.62 17.92
N GLY A 227 -3.12 5.33 18.96
CA GLY A 227 -3.83 6.47 19.51
C GLY A 227 -3.94 7.67 18.57
N SER A 228 -2.87 8.00 17.83
CA SER A 228 -2.91 9.11 16.86
C SER A 228 -3.68 8.72 15.59
N MET A 229 -3.52 7.48 15.11
CA MET A 229 -4.30 6.92 13.99
C MET A 229 -5.80 6.97 14.28
N LEU A 230 -6.22 6.52 15.45
CA LEU A 230 -7.62 6.57 15.88
C LEU A 230 -8.19 8.00 15.84
N LYS A 231 -7.48 8.96 16.46
CA LYS A 231 -7.91 10.37 16.51
C LYS A 231 -8.01 10.98 15.12
N MET A 232 -7.05 10.68 14.25
CA MET A 232 -7.03 11.13 12.86
C MET A 232 -8.23 10.58 12.08
N LEU A 233 -8.43 9.26 12.10
CA LEU A 233 -9.55 8.60 11.40
C LEU A 233 -10.91 9.10 11.89
N GLN A 234 -11.12 9.23 13.20
CA GLN A 234 -12.38 9.74 13.76
C GLN A 234 -12.74 11.15 13.29
N LYS A 235 -11.75 11.96 12.92
CA LYS A 235 -11.98 13.30 12.35
C LYS A 235 -12.25 13.22 10.86
N VAL A 236 -11.44 12.47 10.11
CA VAL A 236 -11.59 12.33 8.65
C VAL A 236 -12.93 11.65 8.29
N MET A 237 -13.34 10.62 9.03
CA MET A 237 -14.60 9.88 8.78
C MET A 237 -15.87 10.71 8.99
N LYS A 238 -15.77 11.91 9.59
CA LYS A 238 -16.89 12.86 9.67
C LYS A 238 -17.10 13.64 8.37
N GLU A 239 -16.06 13.73 7.55
CA GLU A 239 -16.04 14.58 6.35
C GLU A 239 -15.99 13.76 5.05
N VAL A 240 -15.39 12.56 5.09
CA VAL A 240 -15.23 11.68 3.93
C VAL A 240 -15.81 10.29 4.23
N PRO A 241 -16.61 9.71 3.31
CA PRO A 241 -17.15 8.36 3.49
C PRO A 241 -16.06 7.31 3.71
N VAL A 242 -16.31 6.38 4.65
CA VAL A 242 -15.34 5.35 5.05
C VAL A 242 -14.87 4.50 3.86
N ASN A 243 -15.77 4.20 2.91
CA ASN A 243 -15.46 3.42 1.72
C ASN A 243 -14.55 4.12 0.70
N ALA A 244 -14.34 5.43 0.87
CA ALA A 244 -13.42 6.24 0.07
C ALA A 244 -12.10 6.51 0.82
N LEU A 245 -11.84 5.85 1.96
CA LEU A 245 -10.62 6.04 2.75
C LEU A 245 -9.68 4.84 2.64
N ALA A 246 -8.38 5.15 2.64
CA ALA A 246 -7.28 4.21 2.70
C ALA A 246 -6.22 4.70 3.70
N VAL A 247 -5.40 3.80 4.22
CA VAL A 247 -4.30 4.12 5.15
C VAL A 247 -2.97 3.63 4.61
N HIS A 248 -1.98 4.52 4.57
CA HIS A 248 -0.63 4.22 4.10
C HIS A 248 0.34 4.39 5.26
N CYS A 249 0.72 3.29 5.90
CA CYS A 249 1.50 3.33 7.13
C CYS A 249 2.95 2.94 6.88
N HIS A 250 3.87 3.85 7.20
CA HIS A 250 5.29 3.55 7.18
C HIS A 250 5.71 2.76 8.42
N ASP A 251 6.60 1.78 8.25
CA ASP A 251 7.02 0.85 9.31
C ASP A 251 8.33 1.25 10.00
N THR A 252 8.66 2.54 9.90
CA THR A 252 9.88 3.15 10.38
C THR A 252 10.16 2.89 11.86
N TYR A 253 9.11 2.96 12.69
CA TYR A 253 9.16 2.71 14.13
C TYR A 253 8.40 1.42 14.52
N GLY A 254 8.20 0.50 13.58
CA GLY A 254 7.47 -0.76 13.83
C GLY A 254 5.97 -0.57 14.10
N GLN A 255 5.41 0.59 13.72
CA GLN A 255 4.02 0.96 14.05
C GLN A 255 3.03 0.67 12.92
N ALA A 256 3.49 0.24 11.75
CA ALA A 256 2.60 0.15 10.59
C ALA A 256 1.47 -0.87 10.79
N LEU A 257 1.80 -2.10 11.23
CA LEU A 257 0.80 -3.14 11.51
C LEU A 257 -0.18 -2.72 12.63
N PRO A 258 0.26 -2.23 13.80
CA PRO A 258 -0.64 -1.69 14.82
C PRO A 258 -1.58 -0.58 14.32
N ASN A 259 -1.07 0.34 13.49
CA ASN A 259 -1.85 1.44 12.93
C ASN A 259 -2.87 0.94 11.90
N ILE A 260 -2.51 -0.01 11.05
CA ILE A 260 -3.44 -0.65 10.10
C ILE A 260 -4.53 -1.42 10.85
N LEU A 261 -4.17 -2.17 11.90
CA LEU A 261 -5.14 -2.87 12.73
C LEU A 261 -6.14 -1.89 13.38
N THR A 262 -5.62 -0.76 13.88
CA THR A 262 -6.47 0.33 14.42
C THR A 262 -7.42 0.86 13.36
N ALA A 263 -6.93 1.08 12.14
CA ALA A 263 -7.77 1.51 11.03
C ALA A 263 -8.88 0.49 10.75
N LEU A 264 -8.52 -0.80 10.63
CA LEU A 264 -9.46 -1.91 10.40
C LEU A 264 -10.55 -1.97 11.47
N GLN A 265 -10.22 -1.69 12.73
CA GLN A 265 -11.19 -1.61 13.83
C GLN A 265 -12.13 -0.40 13.73
N GLN A 266 -11.72 0.69 13.07
CA GLN A 266 -12.60 1.85 12.84
C GLN A 266 -13.53 1.65 11.63
N GLY A 267 -13.16 0.81 10.67
CA GLY A 267 -14.00 0.50 9.49
C GLY A 267 -15.25 -0.35 9.77
N ARG A 268 -15.59 -0.59 11.04
CA ARG A 268 -16.77 -1.38 11.45
C ARG A 268 -18.08 -0.79 10.91
N GLY A 269 -18.98 -1.64 10.42
CA GLY A 269 -20.36 -1.25 10.07
C GLY A 269 -20.54 -0.53 8.72
N ALA A 270 -19.47 -0.16 8.03
CA ALA A 270 -19.56 0.27 6.63
C ALA A 270 -19.80 -0.98 5.77
N PHE A 271 -21.07 -1.24 5.44
CA PHE A 271 -21.48 -2.32 4.53
C PHE A 271 -20.53 -2.40 3.32
N GLY A 272 -19.70 -3.44 3.28
CA GLY A 272 -19.01 -3.92 2.09
C GLY A 272 -17.66 -3.30 1.69
N ASN A 273 -17.09 -2.29 2.36
CA ASN A 273 -16.00 -1.53 1.73
C ASN A 273 -14.71 -1.36 2.57
N LEU A 274 -13.67 -2.02 2.05
CA LEU A 274 -12.24 -1.71 2.04
C LEU A 274 -11.73 -0.65 3.02
N ILE A 275 -10.92 -1.09 3.96
CA ILE A 275 -9.73 -0.31 4.33
C ILE A 275 -8.60 -0.83 3.47
N GLN A 276 -7.91 0.08 2.79
CA GLN A 276 -6.75 -0.27 1.99
C GLN A 276 -5.49 0.05 2.74
N ALA A 277 -4.65 -0.96 2.88
CA ALA A 277 -3.30 -0.82 3.37
C ALA A 277 -2.34 -0.84 2.17
N PHE A 278 -1.32 -0.01 2.28
CA PHE A 278 -0.29 0.18 1.27
C PHE A 278 1.02 -0.45 1.68
N HIS A 279 1.76 -0.95 0.70
CA HIS A 279 2.94 -1.78 0.96
C HIS A 279 4.09 -1.55 0.01
N LYS A 280 5.27 -1.88 0.51
CA LYS A 280 6.53 -1.90 -0.23
C LYS A 280 7.09 -3.30 -0.27
N LEU A 281 7.71 -3.63 -1.40
CA LEU A 281 8.68 -4.73 -1.51
C LEU A 281 10.03 -4.30 -0.92
N PRO A 282 10.74 -5.19 -0.22
CA PRO A 282 11.68 -4.94 0.88
C PRO A 282 12.37 -3.57 0.94
N THR A 283 13.69 -3.42 0.90
CA THR A 283 14.49 -2.16 0.79
C THR A 283 15.09 -1.61 2.06
N GLU A 284 16.28 -1.05 1.87
CA GLU A 284 17.06 -0.35 2.86
C GLU A 284 17.73 0.84 2.16
N ILE A 285 17.51 2.06 2.64
CA ILE A 285 18.40 3.20 2.37
C ILE A 285 19.09 3.57 3.68
N LYS A 286 20.42 3.64 3.61
CA LYS A 286 21.42 3.93 4.65
C LYS A 286 21.25 5.24 5.47
N LYS A 287 20.09 5.46 6.09
CA LYS A 287 19.86 6.33 7.25
C LYS A 287 18.58 5.84 7.94
N ASP A 288 18.71 4.74 8.68
CA ASP A 288 17.87 4.30 9.81
C ASP A 288 16.33 4.30 9.73
N LEU A 289 15.71 4.28 8.54
CA LEU A 289 14.24 4.37 8.46
C LEU A 289 13.70 3.34 7.42
N SER A 290 13.37 2.13 7.90
CA SER A 290 12.74 1.03 7.14
C SER A 290 11.26 1.33 6.87
N ASN A 291 11.01 2.13 5.85
CA ASN A 291 9.84 3.00 5.86
C ASN A 291 8.52 2.39 5.40
N LEU A 292 8.34 1.13 5.02
CA LEU A 292 6.99 0.66 4.64
C LEU A 292 6.69 -0.74 5.17
N ILE A 293 5.41 -1.02 5.42
CA ILE A 293 4.94 -2.37 5.73
C ILE A 293 5.07 -3.26 4.50
N LYS A 294 5.37 -4.53 4.73
CA LYS A 294 5.64 -5.52 3.70
C LYS A 294 4.35 -6.28 3.40
N THR A 295 4.07 -6.53 2.13
CA THR A 295 2.80 -7.13 1.67
C THR A 295 2.59 -8.52 2.27
N GLU A 296 3.68 -9.25 2.48
CA GLU A 296 3.62 -10.59 3.08
C GLU A 296 3.28 -10.53 4.57
N ASP A 297 3.80 -9.52 5.28
CA ASP A 297 3.59 -9.32 6.71
C ASP A 297 2.14 -8.85 6.98
N LEU A 298 1.60 -7.93 6.16
CA LEU A 298 0.17 -7.59 6.25
C LEU A 298 -0.68 -8.80 5.93
N ARG A 299 -0.36 -9.52 4.86
CA ARG A 299 -1.20 -10.61 4.43
C ARG A 299 -1.24 -11.74 5.46
N TYR A 300 -0.10 -12.11 6.00
CA TYR A 300 0.00 -13.05 7.10
C TYR A 300 -0.82 -12.58 8.30
N THR A 301 -0.75 -11.30 8.65
CA THR A 301 -1.61 -10.70 9.67
C THR A 301 -3.09 -10.86 9.31
N GLY A 302 -3.52 -10.50 8.10
CA GLY A 302 -4.92 -10.63 7.71
C GLY A 302 -5.42 -12.07 7.64
N LEU A 303 -4.54 -13.03 7.34
CA LEU A 303 -4.82 -14.46 7.46
C LEU A 303 -5.02 -14.87 8.93
N ILE A 304 -4.18 -14.39 9.85
CA ILE A 304 -4.29 -14.65 11.29
C ILE A 304 -5.59 -14.07 11.86
N TYR A 305 -5.88 -12.81 11.55
CA TYR A 305 -7.03 -12.08 12.09
C TYR A 305 -8.32 -12.29 11.28
N GLY A 306 -8.28 -13.08 10.20
CA GLY A 306 -9.43 -13.51 9.43
C GLY A 306 -10.09 -12.45 8.54
N PHE A 307 -9.44 -11.29 8.33
CA PHE A 307 -9.95 -10.21 7.45
C PHE A 307 -9.38 -10.24 6.03
N LEU A 308 -8.37 -11.09 5.79
CA LEU A 308 -7.93 -11.52 4.46
C LEU A 308 -8.15 -13.03 4.38
N GLY A 309 -9.33 -13.43 3.91
CA GLY A 309 -9.71 -14.84 3.74
C GLY A 309 -9.32 -15.41 2.38
N ARG A 310 -9.57 -16.72 2.17
CA ARG A 310 -9.31 -17.47 0.90
C ARG A 310 -9.92 -16.85 -0.38
N GLY A 311 -10.81 -15.87 -0.27
CA GLY A 311 -11.51 -15.25 -1.41
C GLY A 311 -10.90 -13.93 -1.90
N ASP A 312 -9.81 -13.44 -1.31
CA ASP A 312 -9.18 -12.17 -1.73
C ASP A 312 -8.39 -12.27 -3.05
N GLY A 313 -8.14 -13.49 -3.53
CA GLY A 313 -7.53 -13.77 -4.83
C GLY A 313 -6.01 -13.59 -4.87
N VAL A 314 -5.40 -12.96 -3.86
CA VAL A 314 -3.95 -12.77 -3.82
C VAL A 314 -3.28 -14.14 -3.57
N ASN A 315 -2.02 -14.39 -3.94
CA ASN A 315 -1.24 -15.58 -3.58
C ASN A 315 0.04 -15.19 -2.81
N LEU A 316 0.14 -15.57 -1.53
CA LEU A 316 1.21 -15.12 -0.64
C LEU A 316 2.58 -15.62 -1.11
N ALA A 317 2.65 -16.87 -1.58
CA ALA A 317 3.89 -17.44 -2.10
C ALA A 317 4.39 -16.67 -3.33
N LYS A 318 3.49 -16.32 -4.25
CA LYS A 318 3.84 -15.51 -5.43
C LYS A 318 4.24 -14.07 -5.08
N VAL A 319 3.62 -13.47 -4.07
CA VAL A 319 4.06 -12.16 -3.56
C VAL A 319 5.48 -12.25 -3.00
N MET A 320 5.78 -13.29 -2.21
CA MET A 320 7.13 -13.55 -1.70
C MET A 320 8.14 -13.73 -2.84
N GLU A 321 7.81 -14.54 -3.86
CA GLU A 321 8.66 -14.74 -5.04
C GLU A 321 8.97 -13.43 -5.77
N ALA A 322 7.98 -12.55 -5.93
CA ALA A 322 8.19 -11.21 -6.48
C ALA A 322 9.10 -10.35 -5.58
N GLY A 323 8.95 -10.46 -4.26
CA GLY A 323 9.82 -9.87 -3.24
C GLY A 323 11.27 -10.35 -3.34
N ASP A 324 11.47 -11.65 -3.50
CA ASP A 324 12.80 -12.25 -3.61
C ASP A 324 13.47 -11.87 -4.93
N PHE A 325 12.71 -11.87 -6.04
CA PHE A 325 13.18 -11.41 -7.34
C PHE A 325 13.73 -9.97 -7.28
N ILE A 326 12.95 -9.02 -6.75
CA ILE A 326 13.42 -7.63 -6.69
C ILE A 326 14.55 -7.44 -5.69
N CYS A 327 14.57 -8.20 -4.59
CA CYS A 327 15.69 -8.19 -3.65
C CYS A 327 16.99 -8.69 -4.30
N TYR A 328 16.90 -9.75 -5.11
CA TYR A 328 18.03 -10.26 -5.87
C TYR A 328 18.54 -9.23 -6.89
N ALA A 329 17.63 -8.59 -7.64
CA ALA A 329 17.99 -7.55 -8.60
C ALA A 329 18.63 -6.32 -7.93
N LEU A 330 18.21 -5.99 -6.70
CA LEU A 330 18.78 -4.94 -5.86
C LEU A 330 20.00 -5.42 -5.04
N GLN A 331 20.43 -6.67 -5.19
CA GLN A 331 21.56 -7.29 -4.47
C GLN A 331 21.48 -7.17 -2.94
N ARG A 332 20.32 -7.45 -2.36
CA ARG A 332 20.09 -7.32 -0.92
C ARG A 332 19.16 -8.39 -0.36
N LYS A 333 19.07 -8.46 0.97
CA LYS A 333 18.14 -9.36 1.67
C LYS A 333 16.74 -8.75 1.77
N THR A 334 15.73 -9.61 1.91
CA THR A 334 14.35 -9.20 2.21
C THR A 334 14.23 -8.67 3.64
N ASN A 335 13.36 -7.68 3.84
CA ASN A 335 13.01 -7.09 5.13
C ASN A 335 11.61 -7.52 5.59
N SER A 336 10.90 -8.36 4.83
CA SER A 336 9.68 -9.02 5.30
C SER A 336 10.02 -10.04 6.38
N LYS A 337 9.33 -9.95 7.53
CA LYS A 337 9.52 -10.92 8.62
C LYS A 337 8.98 -12.29 8.23
N VAL A 338 7.88 -12.34 7.48
CA VAL A 338 7.31 -13.59 6.95
C VAL A 338 8.28 -14.27 5.99
N ALA A 339 8.87 -13.52 5.05
CA ALA A 339 9.86 -14.08 4.13
C ALA A 339 11.11 -14.59 4.85
N GLN A 340 11.68 -13.79 5.77
CA GLN A 340 12.83 -14.19 6.59
C GLN A 340 12.55 -15.46 7.42
N ALA A 341 11.34 -15.60 7.97
CA ALA A 341 10.98 -16.76 8.77
C ALA A 341 10.92 -18.05 7.94
N LYS A 342 10.38 -17.98 6.71
CA LYS A 342 10.32 -19.14 5.80
C LYS A 342 11.70 -19.67 5.41
N TYR A 343 12.68 -18.78 5.21
CA TYR A 343 14.04 -19.16 4.83
C TYR A 343 14.85 -19.82 5.96
N LYS A 344 14.41 -19.74 7.22
CA LYS A 344 15.09 -20.39 8.35
C LYS A 344 14.70 -21.85 8.58
N THR A 345 13.72 -22.37 7.86
CA THR A 345 13.22 -23.76 8.01
C THR A 345 13.94 -24.75 7.08
N VAL A 346 14.93 -24.27 6.31
CA VAL A 346 15.79 -25.11 5.44
C VAL A 346 17.23 -25.04 5.94
N LEU A 347 17.50 -25.66 7.09
CA LEU A 347 18.85 -26.06 7.53
C LEU A 347 18.75 -27.34 8.36
#